data_AF-A0A0T1TKV4-F1
#
_entry.id   AF-A0A0T1TKV4-F1
#
_cell.length_a   1.000
_cell.length_b   1.000
_cell.length_c   1.000
_cell.angle_alpha   90.00
_cell.angle_beta   90.00
_cell.angle_gamma   90.00
#
_symmetry.space_group_name_H-M   'P 1'
#
loop_
_entity.id
_entity.type
_entity.pdbx_description
1 polymer ?
#
loop_
_entity_poly.entity_id
_entity_poly.type
_entity_poly.pdbx_seq_one_letter_code
_entity_poly.pdbx_strand_id
1 'polypeptide(L)'
;MIDRAGLAGLIRLMPPSAGAGVMVDWEAVQRAWGLVFPSDFKEFLAHYGGGLSDLDLGVLVPATVTPETCDEPGAPKGGMGFITADTRATWVDTEPTGINAAAEDLVTWGADGSADLYCWLTRGNPENWPVVLFSHGDDTWTRFDCSMTEFLRRVLSADSRAEAMQDSALWGAGLRRL
;
A
#
# COMPACT_ATOMS: atom_id res chain seq x y z
N MET A 1 6.61 17.11 -7.43
CA MET A 1 7.50 16.53 -8.46
C MET A 1 7.33 15.04 -8.30
N ILE A 2 6.63 14.41 -9.25
CA ILE A 2 6.23 12.99 -9.21
C ILE A 2 7.50 12.15 -9.02
N ASP A 3 7.49 11.18 -8.09
CA ASP A 3 8.58 10.22 -7.93
C ASP A 3 8.56 9.18 -9.06
N ARG A 4 8.84 9.64 -10.29
CA ARG A 4 8.98 8.79 -11.47
C ARG A 4 10.16 7.82 -11.35
N ALA A 5 11.11 8.10 -10.43
CA ALA A 5 12.28 7.26 -10.23
C ALA A 5 11.90 5.96 -9.49
N GLY A 6 11.02 6.04 -8.49
CA GLY A 6 10.49 4.88 -7.77
C GLY A 6 9.85 3.85 -8.71
N LEU A 7 8.82 4.27 -9.47
CA LEU A 7 8.11 3.39 -10.39
C LEU A 7 9.00 2.86 -11.53
N ALA A 8 9.83 3.70 -12.15
CA ALA A 8 10.73 3.25 -13.22
C ALA A 8 11.75 2.21 -12.71
N GLY A 9 12.28 2.42 -11.50
CA GLY A 9 13.14 1.46 -10.83
C GLY A 9 12.41 0.15 -10.51
N LEU A 10 11.16 0.25 -10.06
CA LEU A 10 10.31 -0.91 -9.79
C LEU A 10 10.06 -1.74 -11.06
N ILE A 11 9.69 -1.11 -12.18
CA ILE A 11 9.49 -1.77 -13.48
C ILE A 11 10.76 -2.48 -13.95
N ARG A 12 11.94 -1.92 -13.67
CA ARG A 12 13.20 -2.56 -14.02
C ARG A 12 13.48 -3.81 -13.18
N LEU A 13 13.11 -3.82 -11.90
CA LEU A 13 13.28 -4.96 -11.01
C LEU A 13 12.22 -6.05 -11.24
N MET A 14 11.00 -5.62 -11.54
CA MET A 14 9.82 -6.48 -11.70
C MET A 14 9.04 -6.05 -12.94
N PRO A 15 9.42 -6.47 -14.16
CA PRO A 15 8.67 -6.12 -15.35
C PRO A 15 7.21 -6.61 -15.24
N PRO A 16 6.21 -5.77 -15.57
CA PRO A 16 4.81 -6.16 -15.51
C PRO A 16 4.50 -7.25 -16.55
N SER A 17 3.67 -8.22 -16.16
CA SER A 17 3.19 -9.26 -17.08
C SER A 17 2.38 -8.66 -18.22
N ALA A 18 2.41 -9.30 -19.39
CA ALA A 18 1.60 -8.85 -20.53
C ALA A 18 0.10 -8.87 -20.18
N GLY A 19 -0.57 -7.73 -20.38
CA GLY A 19 -1.99 -7.58 -20.03
C GLY A 19 -2.27 -7.39 -18.52
N ALA A 20 -1.22 -7.23 -17.70
CA ALA A 20 -1.38 -6.76 -16.33
C ALA A 20 -1.90 -5.30 -16.31
N GLY A 21 -2.35 -4.87 -15.14
CA GLY A 21 -2.96 -3.56 -14.96
C GLY A 21 -4.45 -3.62 -14.69
N VAL A 22 -4.98 -2.54 -14.11
CA VAL A 22 -6.40 -2.34 -13.92
C VAL A 22 -6.77 -0.90 -14.21
N MET A 23 -7.92 -0.71 -14.86
CA MET A 23 -8.51 0.62 -15.04
C MET A 23 -9.44 0.90 -13.86
N VAL A 24 -9.15 1.99 -13.16
CA VAL A 24 -9.96 2.46 -12.03
C VAL A 24 -10.70 3.72 -12.45
N ASP A 25 -12.00 3.80 -12.11
CA ASP A 25 -12.74 5.05 -12.16
C ASP A 25 -12.31 5.96 -11.00
N TRP A 26 -11.21 6.68 -11.22
CA TRP A 26 -10.62 7.56 -10.21
C TRP A 26 -11.57 8.67 -9.76
N GLU A 27 -12.48 9.14 -10.62
CA GLU A 27 -13.41 10.19 -10.24
C GLU A 27 -14.42 9.67 -9.22
N ALA A 28 -15.02 8.50 -9.48
CA ALA A 28 -15.96 7.85 -8.57
C ALA A 28 -15.29 7.46 -7.25
N VAL A 29 -14.12 6.83 -7.32
CA VAL A 29 -13.34 6.40 -6.15
C VAL A 29 -12.96 7.60 -5.28
N GLN A 30 -12.36 8.65 -5.84
CA GLN A 30 -11.94 9.81 -5.05
C GLN A 30 -13.11 10.56 -4.44
N ARG A 31 -14.27 10.60 -5.13
CA ARG A 31 -15.50 11.17 -4.59
C ARG A 31 -16.00 10.38 -3.39
N ALA A 32 -16.00 9.05 -3.47
CA ALA A 32 -16.44 8.20 -2.37
C ALA A 32 -15.51 8.31 -1.15
N TRP A 33 -14.19 8.24 -1.37
CA TRP A 33 -13.20 8.29 -0.30
C TRP A 33 -12.97 9.69 0.27
N GLY A 34 -13.38 10.75 -0.43
CA GLY A 34 -13.05 12.13 -0.06
C GLY A 34 -11.54 12.44 -0.15
N LEU A 35 -10.79 11.61 -0.88
CA LEU A 35 -9.34 11.66 -0.98
C LEU A 35 -8.92 11.71 -2.44
N VAL A 36 -7.78 12.35 -2.71
CA VAL A 36 -7.06 12.20 -3.99
C VAL A 36 -5.95 11.19 -3.76
N PHE A 37 -5.91 10.13 -4.56
CA PHE A 37 -4.86 9.10 -4.43
C PHE A 37 -3.54 9.57 -5.06
N PRO A 38 -2.38 9.14 -4.52
CA PRO A 38 -1.06 9.48 -5.05
C PRO A 38 -0.89 9.06 -6.51
N SER A 39 -0.21 9.86 -7.32
CA SER A 39 -0.01 9.56 -8.74
C SER A 39 0.74 8.24 -8.99
N ASP A 40 1.72 7.92 -8.14
CA ASP A 40 2.53 6.71 -8.28
C ASP A 40 1.72 5.43 -8.05
N PHE A 41 0.75 5.45 -7.15
CA PHE A 41 -0.19 4.36 -6.96
C PHE A 41 -1.11 4.16 -8.17
N LYS A 42 -1.59 5.25 -8.78
CA LYS A 42 -2.43 5.16 -9.99
C LYS A 42 -1.65 4.56 -11.14
N GLU A 43 -0.40 4.99 -11.33
CA GLU A 43 0.49 4.43 -12.34
C GLU A 43 0.86 2.98 -12.03
N PHE A 44 1.11 2.63 -10.75
CA PHE A 44 1.33 1.24 -10.33
C PHE A 44 0.15 0.36 -10.71
N LEU A 45 -1.09 0.74 -10.38
CA LEU A 45 -2.28 -0.03 -10.72
C LEU A 45 -2.47 -0.17 -12.24
N ALA A 46 -2.12 0.86 -13.02
CA ALA A 46 -2.19 0.80 -14.48
C ALA A 46 -1.19 -0.21 -15.08
N HIS A 47 -0.07 -0.48 -14.40
CA HIS A 47 0.95 -1.43 -14.85
C HIS A 47 0.81 -2.84 -14.27
N TYR A 48 0.46 -2.95 -12.98
CA TYR A 48 0.47 -4.21 -12.23
C TYR A 48 -0.92 -4.69 -11.82
N GLY A 49 -1.91 -3.81 -11.80
CA GLY A 49 -3.23 -4.14 -11.25
C GLY A 49 -3.15 -4.39 -9.75
N GLY A 50 -3.91 -5.36 -9.25
CA GLY A 50 -4.03 -5.67 -7.83
C GLY A 50 -2.89 -6.50 -7.23
N GLY A 51 -1.75 -6.64 -7.91
CA GLY A 51 -0.65 -7.37 -7.30
C GLY A 51 0.57 -7.58 -8.19
N LEU A 52 1.66 -7.94 -7.52
CA LEU A 52 2.84 -8.51 -8.15
C LEU A 52 2.66 -10.02 -8.08
N SER A 53 2.07 -10.64 -9.10
CA SER A 53 1.47 -11.99 -9.06
C SER A 53 2.35 -13.12 -8.54
N ASP A 54 3.67 -12.92 -8.55
CA ASP A 54 4.65 -13.90 -8.08
C ASP A 54 5.22 -13.60 -6.67
N LEU A 55 4.69 -12.58 -6.00
CA LEU A 55 5.05 -12.18 -4.66
C LEU A 55 3.82 -12.32 -3.77
N ASP A 56 4.06 -12.60 -2.49
CA ASP A 56 3.00 -12.78 -1.50
C ASP A 56 2.29 -11.47 -1.12
N LEU A 57 2.43 -10.41 -1.91
CA LEU A 57 1.85 -9.08 -1.69
C LEU A 57 0.66 -8.83 -2.61
N GLY A 58 -0.52 -8.66 -2.02
CA GLY A 58 -1.69 -8.13 -2.69
C GLY A 58 -1.75 -6.61 -2.60
N VAL A 59 -1.87 -5.93 -3.75
CA VAL A 59 -2.16 -4.49 -3.79
C VAL A 59 -3.66 -4.30 -3.96
N LEU A 60 -4.29 -3.58 -3.04
CA LEU A 60 -5.73 -3.44 -2.98
C LEU A 60 -6.17 -2.44 -4.06
N VAL A 61 -6.95 -2.91 -5.03
CA VAL A 61 -7.59 -2.02 -6.02
C VAL A 61 -8.70 -1.25 -5.32
N PRO A 62 -8.68 0.11 -5.34
CA PRO A 62 -9.70 0.90 -4.67
C PRO A 62 -11.04 0.76 -5.38
N ALA A 63 -12.11 0.78 -4.58
CA ALA A 63 -13.50 0.78 -5.04
C ALA A 63 -14.26 1.93 -4.38
N THR A 64 -15.54 2.10 -4.69
CA THR A 64 -16.38 3.13 -4.05
C THR A 64 -16.82 2.76 -2.63
N VAL A 65 -16.55 1.53 -2.19
CA VAL A 65 -16.78 1.07 -0.81
C VAL A 65 -15.60 1.53 0.04
N THR A 66 -15.88 2.34 1.04
CA THR A 66 -14.91 2.98 1.94
C THR A 66 -14.92 2.29 3.30
N PRO A 67 -13.99 2.63 4.22
CA PRO A 67 -14.03 2.11 5.59
C PRO A 67 -15.33 2.44 6.33
N GLU A 68 -15.96 3.56 5.99
CA GLU A 68 -17.20 4.03 6.63
C GLU A 68 -18.44 3.31 6.10
N THR A 69 -18.33 2.65 4.95
CA THR A 69 -19.45 2.02 4.24
C THR A 69 -19.28 0.50 4.06
N CYS A 70 -18.15 -0.08 4.48
CA CYS A 70 -17.84 -1.49 4.26
C CYS A 70 -18.73 -2.47 5.03
N ASP A 71 -19.36 -2.03 6.12
CA ASP A 71 -20.28 -2.84 6.93
C ASP A 71 -21.76 -2.63 6.57
N GLU A 72 -22.05 -1.77 5.58
CA GLU A 72 -23.43 -1.53 5.14
C GLU A 72 -24.04 -2.80 4.51
N PRO A 73 -25.35 -3.07 4.72
CA PRO A 73 -26.02 -4.20 4.09
C PRO A 73 -25.88 -4.19 2.56
N GLY A 74 -25.27 -5.23 2.01
CA GLY A 74 -25.02 -5.36 0.58
C GLY A 74 -23.65 -4.84 0.10
N ALA A 75 -22.83 -4.31 1.01
CA ALA A 75 -21.44 -4.01 0.71
C ALA A 75 -20.68 -5.30 0.32
N PRO A 76 -19.86 -5.27 -0.75
CA PRO A 76 -18.91 -6.33 -1.05
C PRO A 76 -18.02 -6.64 0.15
N LYS A 77 -17.82 -7.93 0.44
CA LYS A 77 -16.90 -8.35 1.50
C LYS A 77 -15.44 -8.16 1.07
N GLY A 78 -14.61 -7.68 1.98
CA GLY A 78 -13.18 -7.47 1.76
C GLY A 78 -12.87 -6.21 0.93
N GLY A 79 -11.68 -6.20 0.32
CA GLY A 79 -11.20 -5.06 -0.47
C GLY A 79 -10.70 -3.89 0.38
N MET A 80 -10.30 -2.82 -0.31
CA MET A 80 -9.55 -1.72 0.29
C MET A 80 -10.27 -1.02 1.46
N GLY A 81 -11.59 -0.81 1.36
CA GLY A 81 -12.39 -0.19 2.42
C GLY A 81 -12.41 -1.05 3.69
N PHE A 82 -12.72 -2.33 3.55
CA PHE A 82 -12.76 -3.28 4.68
C PHE A 82 -11.39 -3.43 5.36
N ILE A 83 -10.33 -3.64 4.57
CA ILE A 83 -8.98 -3.82 5.14
C ILE A 83 -8.48 -2.53 5.81
N THR A 84 -8.84 -1.37 5.27
CA THR A 84 -8.56 -0.09 5.94
C THR A 84 -9.32 0.04 7.26
N ALA A 85 -10.59 -0.37 7.33
CA ALA A 85 -11.35 -0.37 8.58
C ALA A 85 -10.69 -1.29 9.64
N ASP A 86 -10.26 -2.49 9.24
CA ASP A 86 -9.54 -3.43 10.09
C ASP A 86 -8.20 -2.84 10.59
N THR A 87 -7.44 -2.23 9.69
CA THR A 87 -6.19 -1.52 10.01
C THR A 87 -6.41 -0.41 11.05
N ARG A 88 -7.50 0.35 10.93
CA ARG A 88 -7.86 1.40 11.88
C ARG A 88 -8.19 0.84 13.26
N ALA A 89 -8.89 -0.30 13.31
CA ALA A 89 -9.14 -1.01 14.57
C ALA A 89 -7.82 -1.50 15.20
N THR A 90 -6.94 -2.12 14.41
CA THR A 90 -5.61 -2.56 14.87
C THR A 90 -4.79 -1.39 15.42
N TRP A 91 -4.81 -0.23 14.75
CA TRP A 91 -4.11 0.96 15.24
C TRP A 91 -4.62 1.42 16.62
N VAL A 92 -5.93 1.38 16.84
CA VAL A 92 -6.53 1.72 18.14
C VAL A 92 -6.16 0.70 19.20
N ASP A 93 -6.18 -0.59 18.87
CA ASP A 93 -5.89 -1.68 19.81
C ASP A 93 -4.41 -1.73 20.23
N THR A 94 -3.49 -1.34 19.34
CA THR A 94 -2.03 -1.41 19.57
C THR A 94 -1.42 -0.12 20.13
N GLU A 95 -2.16 0.99 20.10
CA GLU A 95 -1.76 2.31 20.64
C GLU A 95 -0.29 2.70 20.36
N PRO A 96 0.15 2.74 19.09
CA PRO A 96 1.56 2.95 18.77
C PRO A 96 2.05 4.33 19.20
N THR A 97 3.20 4.37 19.89
CA THR A 97 3.74 5.61 20.47
C THR A 97 4.78 6.32 19.58
N GLY A 98 5.31 5.64 18.56
CA GLY A 98 6.40 6.15 17.71
C GLY A 98 5.96 6.96 16.49
N ILE A 99 4.66 7.00 16.18
CA ILE A 99 4.11 7.66 15.00
C ILE A 99 2.94 8.55 15.42
N ASN A 100 3.07 9.86 15.24
CA ASN A 100 2.01 10.80 15.54
C ASN A 100 0.93 10.77 14.44
N ALA A 101 -0.06 9.90 14.59
CA ALA A 101 -1.20 9.73 13.68
C ALA A 101 -2.48 9.37 14.44
N ALA A 102 -3.64 9.70 13.88
CA ALA A 102 -4.92 9.13 14.28
C ALA A 102 -5.23 7.94 13.37
N ALA A 103 -6.10 7.03 13.82
CA ALA A 103 -6.48 5.87 13.01
C ALA A 103 -7.08 6.31 11.67
N GLU A 104 -7.90 7.35 11.67
CA GLU A 104 -8.59 7.90 10.50
C GLU A 104 -7.63 8.41 9.41
N ASP A 105 -6.38 8.72 9.77
CA ASP A 105 -5.34 9.11 8.81
C ASP A 105 -4.74 7.93 8.04
N LEU A 106 -5.10 6.69 8.39
CA LEU A 106 -4.60 5.49 7.72
C LEU A 106 -5.52 5.06 6.60
N VAL A 107 -4.89 4.72 5.48
CA VAL A 107 -5.51 4.07 4.33
C VAL A 107 -4.61 2.92 3.88
N THR A 108 -5.14 1.71 3.86
CA THR A 108 -4.38 0.50 3.54
C THR A 108 -4.42 0.23 2.05
N TRP A 109 -3.24 0.13 1.43
CA TRP A 109 -3.07 -0.10 -0.01
C TRP A 109 -2.57 -1.49 -0.34
N GLY A 110 -2.08 -2.25 0.65
CA GLY A 110 -1.64 -3.62 0.44
C GLY A 110 -1.68 -4.45 1.70
N ALA A 111 -1.70 -5.76 1.51
CA ALA A 111 -1.53 -6.76 2.55
C ALA A 111 -0.79 -7.96 1.97
N ASP A 112 -0.03 -8.68 2.80
CA ASP A 112 0.62 -9.93 2.40
C ASP A 112 0.10 -11.15 3.16
N GLY A 113 0.59 -12.34 2.80
CA GLY A 113 0.18 -13.61 3.40
C GLY A 113 0.57 -13.77 4.88
N SER A 114 1.45 -12.91 5.41
CA SER A 114 1.77 -12.82 6.84
C SER A 114 0.78 -11.95 7.61
N ALA A 115 -0.22 -11.39 6.93
CA ALA A 115 -1.15 -10.39 7.45
C ALA A 115 -0.51 -9.04 7.78
N ASP A 116 0.68 -8.75 7.22
CA ASP A 116 1.27 -7.42 7.34
C ASP A 116 0.43 -6.41 6.54
N LEU A 117 0.23 -5.22 7.10
CA LEU A 117 -0.63 -4.19 6.52
C LEU A 117 0.22 -3.03 6.02
N TYR A 118 0.07 -2.71 4.74
CA TYR A 118 0.82 -1.67 4.06
C TYR A 118 -0.09 -0.47 3.82
N CYS A 119 0.19 0.62 4.52
CA CYS A 119 -0.70 1.77 4.62
C CYS A 119 -0.03 3.05 4.14
N TRP A 120 -0.83 4.07 3.84
CA TRP A 120 -0.39 5.47 3.81
C TRP A 120 -0.83 6.18 5.08
N LEU A 121 -0.07 7.22 5.45
CA LEU A 121 -0.57 8.28 6.32
C LEU A 121 -1.08 9.45 5.47
N THR A 122 -2.40 9.63 5.39
CA THR A 122 -3.06 10.51 4.41
C THR A 122 -3.19 11.96 4.86
N ARG A 123 -2.10 12.55 5.37
CA ARG A 123 -2.06 13.96 5.82
C ARG A 123 -1.37 14.86 4.80
N GLY A 124 -2.02 15.96 4.45
CA GLY A 124 -1.47 16.96 3.54
C GLY A 124 -1.49 16.49 2.08
N ASN A 125 -0.43 16.82 1.33
CA ASN A 125 -0.36 16.53 -0.10
C ASN A 125 -0.24 15.01 -0.37
N PRO A 126 -1.13 14.40 -1.18
CA PRO A 126 -1.08 12.98 -1.55
C PRO A 126 0.26 12.52 -2.11
N GLU A 127 0.95 13.37 -2.85
CA GLU A 127 2.25 13.02 -3.45
C GLU A 127 3.37 12.86 -2.40
N ASN A 128 3.11 13.24 -1.15
CA ASN A 128 4.06 13.18 -0.04
C ASN A 128 3.59 12.24 1.08
N TRP A 129 2.52 11.46 0.87
CA TRP A 129 2.06 10.53 1.89
C TRP A 129 3.12 9.44 2.12
N PRO A 130 3.61 9.29 3.36
CA PRO A 130 4.57 8.25 3.71
C PRO A 130 3.88 6.88 3.74
N VAL A 131 4.67 5.83 3.62
CA VAL A 131 4.22 4.46 3.92
C VAL A 131 4.29 4.23 5.42
N VAL A 132 3.26 3.58 5.96
CA VAL A 132 3.21 3.07 7.32
C VAL A 132 2.92 1.58 7.24
N LEU A 133 3.80 0.76 7.77
CA LEU A 133 3.70 -0.70 7.79
C LEU A 133 3.32 -1.16 9.18
N PHE A 134 2.38 -2.08 9.27
CA PHE A 134 2.19 -2.92 10.44
C PHE A 134 2.79 -4.31 10.16
N SER A 135 3.80 -4.71 10.93
CA SER A 135 4.29 -6.10 10.97
C SER A 135 3.40 -6.87 11.94
N HIS A 136 2.62 -7.82 11.42
CA HIS A 136 1.70 -8.61 12.23
C HIS A 136 2.45 -9.56 13.17
N GLY A 137 3.57 -10.12 12.71
CA GLY A 137 4.40 -11.02 13.51
C GLY A 137 5.04 -10.35 14.73
N ASP A 138 5.43 -9.07 14.58
CA ASP A 138 6.13 -8.31 15.63
C ASP A 138 5.22 -7.32 16.37
N ASP A 139 3.94 -7.23 16.00
CA ASP A 139 2.97 -6.25 16.51
C ASP A 139 3.53 -4.81 16.49
N THR A 140 4.22 -4.46 15.40
CA THR A 140 5.03 -3.24 15.33
C THR A 140 4.66 -2.38 14.13
N TRP A 141 4.51 -1.08 14.37
CA TRP A 141 4.28 -0.07 13.35
C TRP A 141 5.57 0.65 12.95
N THR A 142 5.89 0.65 11.67
CA THR A 142 7.09 1.30 11.11
C THR A 142 6.71 2.31 10.03
N ARG A 143 7.29 3.50 10.08
CA ARG A 143 7.08 4.55 9.08
C ARG A 143 8.26 4.65 8.11
N PHE A 144 7.95 4.79 6.83
CA PHE A 144 8.91 5.06 5.76
C PHE A 144 8.52 6.35 5.02
N ASP A 145 9.39 7.36 5.07
CA ASP A 145 9.18 8.65 4.38
C ASP A 145 9.53 8.53 2.89
N CYS A 146 8.70 7.78 2.16
CA CYS A 146 8.73 7.66 0.71
C CYS A 146 7.36 7.27 0.16
N SER A 147 7.20 7.41 -1.16
CA SER A 147 6.01 6.95 -1.87
C SER A 147 5.88 5.42 -1.83
N MET A 148 4.71 4.91 -2.24
CA MET A 148 4.44 3.47 -2.28
C MET A 148 5.38 2.73 -3.25
N THR A 149 5.58 3.29 -4.45
CA THR A 149 6.45 2.68 -5.46
C THR A 149 7.92 2.71 -5.08
N GLU A 150 8.41 3.78 -4.43
CA GLU A 150 9.79 3.85 -3.93
C GLU A 150 10.01 2.93 -2.73
N PHE A 151 9.01 2.77 -1.85
CA PHE A 151 9.06 1.77 -0.78
C PHE A 151 9.22 0.36 -1.37
N LEU A 152 8.34 -0.04 -2.30
CA LEU A 152 8.44 -1.35 -2.96
C LEU A 152 9.78 -1.53 -3.68
N ARG A 153 10.26 -0.50 -4.39
CA ARG A 153 11.57 -0.55 -5.05
C ARG A 153 12.68 -0.84 -4.04
N ARG A 154 12.70 -0.14 -2.89
CA ARG A 154 13.71 -0.33 -1.83
C ARG A 154 13.68 -1.76 -1.27
N VAL A 155 12.51 -2.26 -0.92
CA VAL A 155 12.34 -3.63 -0.37
C VAL A 155 12.82 -4.67 -1.38
N LEU A 156 12.37 -4.56 -2.63
CA LEU A 156 12.70 -5.53 -3.68
C LEU A 156 14.17 -5.48 -4.11
N SER A 157 14.86 -4.36 -3.88
CA SER A 157 16.30 -4.22 -4.11
C SER A 157 17.15 -4.45 -2.86
N ALA A 158 16.57 -4.86 -1.73
CA ALA A 158 17.26 -4.99 -0.44
C ALA A 158 18.03 -3.71 -0.04
N ASP A 159 17.44 -2.54 -0.25
CA ASP A 159 18.00 -1.24 0.11
C ASP A 159 17.90 -1.05 1.63
N SER A 160 19.01 -0.74 2.29
CA SER A 160 19.08 -0.62 3.76
C SER A 160 18.14 0.43 4.35
N ARG A 161 17.64 1.38 3.56
CA ARG A 161 16.59 2.33 4.01
C ARG A 161 15.23 1.65 4.27
N ALA A 162 15.08 0.39 3.89
CA ALA A 162 13.93 -0.46 4.20
C ALA A 162 14.34 -1.72 4.99
N GLU A 163 15.46 -1.69 5.72
CA GLU A 163 16.01 -2.83 6.47
C GLU A 163 15.03 -3.47 7.47
N ALA A 164 14.03 -2.73 7.96
CA ALA A 164 12.95 -3.29 8.77
C ALA A 164 12.13 -4.38 8.04
N MET A 165 12.24 -4.48 6.72
CA MET A 165 11.63 -5.53 5.90
C MET A 165 12.55 -6.74 5.66
N GLN A 166 13.74 -6.81 6.26
CA GLN A 166 14.75 -7.85 5.93
C GLN A 166 14.26 -9.30 6.09
N ASP A 167 13.32 -9.52 7.00
CA ASP A 167 12.75 -10.83 7.30
C ASP A 167 11.51 -11.16 6.45
N SER A 168 11.02 -10.18 5.67
CA SER A 168 9.90 -10.37 4.74
C SER A 168 10.31 -11.17 3.50
N ALA A 169 9.38 -11.97 2.98
CA ALA A 169 9.55 -12.67 1.70
C ALA A 169 9.81 -11.73 0.51
N LEU A 170 9.39 -10.45 0.62
CA LEU A 170 9.62 -9.42 -0.40
C LEU A 170 11.09 -8.97 -0.47
N TRP A 171 11.85 -9.14 0.61
CA TRP A 171 13.20 -8.59 0.71
C TRP A 171 14.13 -9.15 -0.36
N GLY A 172 14.65 -8.25 -1.21
CA GLY A 172 15.54 -8.58 -2.31
C GLY A 172 14.91 -9.47 -3.39
N ALA A 173 13.58 -9.66 -3.41
CA ALA A 173 12.93 -10.56 -4.36
C ALA A 173 13.10 -10.12 -5.82
N GLY A 174 13.28 -8.82 -6.08
CA GLY A 174 13.60 -8.29 -7.40
C GLY A 174 15.02 -8.62 -7.87
N LEU A 175 15.97 -8.80 -6.94
CA LEU A 175 17.35 -9.16 -7.28
C LEU A 175 17.50 -10.62 -7.70
N ARG A 176 16.63 -11.51 -7.21
CA ARG A 176 16.66 -12.95 -7.54
C ARG A 176 16.21 -13.25 -8.98
N ARG A 177 15.75 -12.22 -9.70
CA ARG A 177 15.15 -12.31 -11.04
C ARG A 177 16.02 -11.68 -12.15
N LEU A 178 17.13 -11.04 -11.77
CA LEU A 178 18.14 -10.52 -12.68
C LEU A 178 19.19 -11.60 -12.98
#